data_AF-A0A167M3P4-F1
#
_entry.id   AF-A0A167M3P4-F1
#
_cell.length_a   1.000
_cell.length_b   1.000
_cell.length_c   1.000
_cell.angle_alpha   90.00
_cell.angle_beta   90.00
_cell.angle_gamma   90.00
#
_symmetry.space_group_name_H-M   'P 1'
#
loop_
_entity.id
_entity.type
_entity.pdbx_description
1 polymer ?
#
loop_
_entity_poly.entity_id
_entity_poly.type
_entity_poly.pdbx_seq_one_letter_code
_entity_poly.pdbx_strand_id
1 'polypeptide(L)' 'EQEVLGIFQIGSRINHSCSPNTTRYFTGVRFEFRAVRTIEIGEEVTITYIDAFRPCRERQAFLWKHWRFSCHCDAC' A
#
# COMPACT_ATOMS: atom_id res chain seq x y z
N GLU A 1 -10.39 -19.04 9.46
CA GLU A 1 -10.17 -18.98 8.00
C GLU A 1 -8.71 -19.32 7.73
N GLN A 2 -8.41 -20.13 6.72
CA GLN A 2 -7.01 -20.40 6.36
C GLN A 2 -6.42 -19.17 5.68
N GLU A 3 -5.28 -18.70 6.19
CA GLU A 3 -4.54 -17.59 5.63
C GLU A 3 -3.84 -18.08 4.35
N VAL A 4 -4.25 -17.56 3.20
CA VAL A 4 -3.64 -17.89 1.90
C VAL A 4 -2.62 -16.81 1.56
N LEU A 5 -1.36 -17.23 1.41
CA LEU A 5 -0.25 -16.35 1.02
C LEU A 5 0.13 -16.55 -0.44
N GLY A 6 0.60 -15.49 -1.10
CA GLY A 6 1.02 -15.53 -2.49
C GLY A 6 2.09 -14.48 -2.79
N ILE A 7 2.90 -14.74 -3.82
CA ILE A 7 3.96 -13.84 -4.28
C ILE A 7 3.53 -13.25 -5.62
N PHE A 8 3.36 -11.93 -5.68
CA PHE A 8 2.89 -11.21 -6.86
C PHE A 8 3.94 -10.22 -7.33
N GLN A 9 4.90 -10.70 -8.13
CA GLN A 9 6.10 -9.94 -8.51
C GLN A 9 5.81 -8.55 -9.10
N ILE A 10 4.81 -8.43 -9.97
CA ILE A 10 4.43 -7.14 -10.56
C ILE A 10 3.78 -6.24 -9.50
N GLY A 11 2.85 -6.77 -8.69
CA GLY A 11 2.19 -6.02 -7.63
C GLY A 11 3.13 -5.56 -6.52
N SER A 12 4.20 -6.32 -6.25
CA SER A 12 5.24 -5.99 -5.26
C SER A 12 6.08 -4.75 -5.64
N ARG A 13 5.96 -4.23 -6.87
CA ARG A 13 6.62 -2.99 -7.28
C ARG A 13 5.89 -1.72 -6.83
N ILE A 14 4.63 -1.84 -6.39
CA ILE A 14 3.79 -0.69 -6.07
C ILE A 14 4.12 -0.21 -4.65
N ASN A 15 4.61 1.03 -4.55
CA ASN A 15 5.07 1.63 -3.30
C ASN A 15 3.94 1.99 -2.33
N HIS A 16 4.33 2.30 -1.10
CA HIS A 16 3.43 2.71 -0.04
C HIS A 16 3.10 4.21 -0.07
N SER A 17 1.82 4.54 0.18
CA SER A 17 1.39 5.84 0.70
C SER A 17 0.33 5.64 1.78
N CYS A 18 0.34 6.45 2.85
CA CYS A 18 -0.75 6.47 3.83
C CYS A 18 -2.02 7.13 3.26
N SER A 19 -1.90 7.90 2.18
CA SER A 19 -3.00 8.44 1.37
C SER A 19 -2.84 7.98 -0.08
N PRO A 20 -3.14 6.70 -0.37
CA PRO A 20 -2.84 6.10 -1.67
C PRO A 20 -3.83 6.55 -2.75
N ASN A 21 -3.43 6.42 -4.03
CA ASN A 21 -4.32 6.64 -5.17
C ASN A 21 -4.99 5.36 -5.68
N THR A 22 -4.56 4.20 -5.16
CA THR A 22 -5.03 2.89 -5.57
C THR A 22 -5.28 2.02 -4.34
N THR A 23 -6.27 1.14 -4.42
CA THR A 23 -6.54 0.10 -3.42
C THR A 23 -6.28 -1.29 -4.01
N ARG A 24 -6.02 -2.28 -3.15
CA ARG A 24 -5.75 -3.66 -3.53
C ARG A 24 -6.90 -4.59 -3.15
N TYR A 25 -7.22 -5.55 -4.00
CA TYR A 25 -8.24 -6.57 -3.75
C TYR A 25 -7.78 -7.95 -4.21
N PHE A 26 -8.32 -8.99 -3.58
CA PHE A 26 -8.20 -10.36 -4.05
C PHE A 26 -9.53 -10.85 -4.61
N THR A 27 -9.54 -11.25 -5.89
CA THR A 27 -10.67 -11.95 -6.51
C THR A 27 -10.27 -13.40 -6.74
N GLY A 28 -10.53 -14.25 -5.74
CA GLY A 28 -9.93 -15.58 -5.67
C GLY A 28 -8.41 -15.48 -5.54
N VAL A 29 -7.67 -16.02 -6.52
CA VAL A 29 -6.19 -15.95 -6.56
C VAL A 29 -5.66 -14.74 -7.34
N ARG A 30 -6.54 -13.91 -7.93
CA ARG A 30 -6.13 -12.73 -8.69
C ARG A 30 -5.89 -11.57 -7.74
N PHE A 31 -4.74 -10.93 -7.86
CA PHE A 31 -4.41 -9.71 -7.13
C PHE A 31 -4.69 -8.50 -8.02
N GLU A 32 -5.70 -7.73 -7.65
CA GLU A 32 -6.21 -6.61 -8.42
C GLU A 32 -5.91 -5.27 -7.74
N PHE A 33 -5.68 -4.25 -8.57
CA PHE A 33 -5.45 -2.89 -8.15
C PHE A 33 -6.48 -1.99 -8.82
N ARG A 34 -7.16 -1.14 -8.03
CA ARG A 34 -8.21 -0.26 -8.52
C ARG A 34 -7.96 1.16 -8.04
N ALA A 35 -7.96 2.11 -8.97
CA ALA A 35 -7.84 3.53 -8.63
C ALA A 35 -9.00 3.96 -7.72
N VAL A 36 -8.71 4.74 -6.69
CA VAL A 36 -9.73 5.33 -5.78
C VAL A 36 -9.92 6.83 -5.99
N ARG A 37 -9.11 7.41 -6.88
CA ARG A 37 -9.21 8.78 -7.37
C ARG A 37 -8.57 8.86 -8.76
N THR A 38 -8.72 10.00 -9.44
CA THR A 38 -7.98 10.29 -10.66
C THR A 38 -6.47 10.19 -10.41
N ILE A 39 -5.75 9.61 -11.38
CA ILE A 39 -4.29 9.46 -11.38
C ILE A 39 -3.78 10.19 -12.62
N GLU A 40 -2.95 11.20 -12.40
CA GLU A 40 -2.41 12.02 -13.50
C GLU A 40 -1.26 11.31 -14.23
N ILE A 41 -0.98 11.73 -15.46
CA ILE A 41 0.17 11.21 -16.22
C ILE A 41 1.47 11.50 -15.46
N GLY A 42 2.25 10.44 -15.20
CA GLY A 42 3.51 10.53 -14.45
C GLY A 42 3.33 10.47 -12.93
N GLU A 43 2.10 10.45 -12.42
CA GLU A 43 1.85 10.21 -11.00
C GLU A 43 2.15 8.74 -10.63
N GLU A 44 2.86 8.54 -9.53
CA GLU A 44 3.19 7.20 -9.05
C GLU A 44 1.95 6.47 -8.50
N VAL A 45 1.71 5.23 -8.96
CA VAL A 45 0.68 4.36 -8.39
C VAL A 45 1.14 3.87 -7.01
N THR A 46 0.33 4.09 -5.99
CA THR A 46 0.64 3.71 -4.60
C THR A 46 -0.53 2.99 -3.92
N ILE A 47 -0.22 2.13 -2.95
CA ILE A 47 -1.19 1.46 -2.07
C ILE A 47 -0.85 1.69 -0.59
N THR A 48 -1.77 1.42 0.33
CA THR A 48 -1.42 1.37 1.76
C THR A 48 -0.95 -0.02 2.17
N TYR A 49 0.24 -0.18 2.76
CA TYR A 49 0.73 -1.47 3.28
C TYR A 49 0.18 -1.79 4.67
N ILE A 50 -0.34 -0.77 5.34
CA ILE A 50 -0.67 -0.76 6.76
C ILE A 50 -2.07 -0.21 6.99
N ASP A 51 -2.52 -0.28 8.23
CA ASP A 51 -3.67 0.48 8.70
C ASP A 51 -3.32 1.97 8.80
N ALA A 52 -3.86 2.77 7.87
CA ALA A 52 -3.58 4.20 7.76
C ALA A 52 -4.26 5.04 8.84
N PHE A 53 -5.24 4.50 9.56
CA PHE A 53 -5.98 5.23 10.61
C PHE A 53 -5.20 5.32 11.94
N ARG A 54 -4.06 4.65 12.05
CA ARG A 54 -3.18 4.75 13.21
C ARG A 54 -2.43 6.09 13.25
N PRO A 55 -2.04 6.59 14.44
CA PRO A 55 -1.20 7.78 14.56
C PRO A 55 0.09 7.69 13.74
N CYS A 56 0.56 8.82 13.17
CA CYS A 56 1.72 8.84 12.28
C CYS A 56 2.95 8.16 12.88
N ARG A 57 3.25 8.39 14.17
CA ARG A 57 4.38 7.76 14.88
C ARG A 57 4.31 6.24 14.86
N GLU A 58 3.13 5.65 15.03
CA GLU A 58 2.94 4.20 14.99
C GLU A 58 3.13 3.66 13.57
N ARG A 59 2.59 4.37 12.57
CA ARG A 59 2.76 4.02 11.16
C ARG A 59 4.24 3.99 10.76
N GLN A 60 5.00 5.02 11.12
CA GLN A 60 6.44 5.10 10.84
C GLN A 60 7.22 3.97 11.51
N ALA A 61 6.94 3.70 12.79
CA ALA A 61 7.60 2.61 13.51
C ALA A 61 7.30 1.24 12.88
N PHE A 62 6.06 1.01 12.46
CA PHE A 62 5.65 -0.23 11.79
C PHE A 62 6.34 -0.39 10.42
N LEU A 63 6.33 0.65 9.59
CA LEU A 63 6.97 0.63 8.28
C LEU A 63 8.48 0.39 8.39
N TRP A 64 9.15 1.05 9.34
CA TRP A 64 10.57 0.81 9.58
C TRP A 64 10.84 -0.65 10.00
N LYS A 65 10.04 -1.18 10.93
CA LYS A 65 10.23 -2.56 11.42
C LYS A 65 10.11 -3.60 10.30
N HIS A 66 9.13 -3.45 9.40
CA HIS A 66 8.76 -4.46 8.40
C HIS A 66 9.37 -4.25 7.01
N TRP A 67 9.55 -3.00 6.57
CA TRP A 67 10.05 -2.65 5.23
C TRP A 67 11.27 -1.73 5.24
N ARG A 68 11.73 -1.26 6.41
CA ARG A 68 12.98 -0.49 6.57
C ARG A 68 13.00 0.84 5.80
N PHE A 69 11.86 1.54 5.74
CA PHE A 69 11.76 2.90 5.20
C PHE A 69 10.89 3.80 6.08
N SER A 70 11.00 5.11 5.86
CA SER A 70 10.13 6.15 6.44
C SER A 70 9.22 6.72 5.37
N CYS A 71 7.92 6.83 5.68
CA CYS A 71 6.93 7.37 4.75
C CYS A 71 6.96 8.91 4.76
N HIS A 72 6.88 9.55 3.60
CA HIS A 72 6.90 11.01 3.46
C HIS A 72 5.68 11.54 2.68
N CYS A 73 4.59 10.77 2.61
CA CYS A 73 3.35 11.25 1.98
C CYS A 73 2.68 12.34 2.82
N ASP A 74 1.78 13.13 2.22
CA ASP A 74 1.09 14.26 2.86
C ASP A 74 0.31 13.92 4.15
N ALA A 75 -0.07 12.65 4.34
CA ALA A 75 -0.76 12.20 5.55
C ALA A 75 0.17 11.91 6.75
N CYS A 76 1.49 11.90 6.55
CA CYS A 76 2.51 11.62 7.57
C CYS A 76 3.09 12.92 8.12
#